data_AF-A0A6I7PL54-F1
#
_entry.id   AF-A0A6I7PL54-F1
#
_cell.length_a   1.000
_cell.length_b   1.000
_cell.length_c   1.000
_cell.angle_alpha   90.00
_cell.angle_beta   90.00
_cell.angle_gamma   90.00
#
_symmetry.space_group_name_H-M   'P 1'
#
loop_
_entity.id
_entity.type
_entity.pdbx_description
1 polymer ?
#
loop_
_entity_poly.entity_id
_entity_poly.type
_entity_poly.pdbx_seq_one_letter_code
_entity_poly.pdbx_strand_id
1 'polypeptide(L)'
;MLDAMREDDLYLDTDVDVGFAVEKFVQAADSDDYMRSLRLFDGAESDFVRLTPAQAQRVMGESLEHINPLRRLIRATLDRAQDAYKAGNDEEAARLVRTLERFAEAQEAPDTYALARLFADLVRRELALVEDAREDGAGA
;
A
#
# COMPACT_ATOMS: atom_id res chain seq x y z
N MET A 1 13.72 -12.87 18.93
CA MET A 1 12.87 -14.00 18.52
C MET A 1 11.80 -13.45 17.57
N LEU A 2 12.25 -13.01 16.40
CA LEU A 2 11.45 -12.50 15.28
C LEU A 2 11.78 -13.37 14.05
N ASP A 3 11.82 -14.67 14.28
CA ASP A 3 12.05 -15.68 13.25
C ASP A 3 10.77 -16.51 13.16
N ALA A 4 10.29 -16.65 11.93
CA ALA A 4 9.06 -17.37 11.54
C ALA A 4 7.73 -16.62 11.73
N MET A 5 7.58 -15.47 11.07
CA MET A 5 6.33 -15.24 10.32
C MET A 5 6.59 -15.77 8.91
N ARG A 6 6.35 -17.07 8.72
CA ARG A 6 6.33 -17.69 7.39
C ARG A 6 5.38 -16.88 6.50
N GLU A 7 5.82 -16.58 5.28
CA GLU A 7 5.05 -15.87 4.25
C GLU A 7 3.71 -16.55 3.89
N ASP A 8 3.49 -17.78 4.34
CA ASP A 8 2.36 -18.62 3.92
C ASP A 8 1.14 -18.66 4.87
N ASP A 9 1.24 -18.18 6.11
CA ASP A 9 0.17 -18.34 7.12
C ASP A 9 -0.76 -17.11 7.27
N LEU A 10 -0.78 -16.21 6.29
CA LEU A 10 -1.53 -14.94 6.37
C LEU A 10 -2.72 -14.81 5.42
N TYR A 11 -3.30 -15.95 5.03
CA TYR A 11 -4.63 -16.00 4.41
C TYR A 11 -5.70 -15.98 5.51
N LEU A 12 -5.93 -14.80 6.08
CA LEU A 12 -7.18 -14.56 6.80
C LEU A 12 -8.27 -14.19 5.79
N ASP A 13 -9.15 -15.17 5.63
CA ASP A 13 -10.38 -15.19 4.85
C ASP A 13 -11.24 -13.94 5.13
N THR A 14 -11.08 -12.95 4.27
CA THR A 14 -12.04 -11.84 4.14
C THR A 14 -12.44 -11.81 2.69
N ASP A 15 -13.72 -12.08 2.47
CA ASP A 15 -14.49 -12.10 1.22
C ASP A 15 -14.63 -10.69 0.62
N VAL A 16 -13.56 -9.89 0.68
CA VAL A 16 -13.49 -8.61 0.00
C VAL A 16 -13.10 -8.92 -1.44
N ASP A 17 -13.99 -8.57 -2.36
CA ASP A 17 -13.67 -8.54 -3.78
C ASP A 17 -12.46 -7.61 -3.98
N VAL A 18 -11.29 -8.22 -4.17
CA VAL A 18 -10.02 -7.53 -4.33
C VAL A 18 -10.05 -6.64 -5.58
N GLY A 19 -10.78 -7.05 -6.62
CA GLY A 19 -10.97 -6.23 -7.81
C GLY A 19 -11.73 -4.94 -7.49
N PHE A 20 -12.83 -5.05 -6.72
CA PHE A 20 -13.56 -3.89 -6.23
C PHE A 20 -12.71 -2.99 -5.32
N ALA A 21 -11.89 -3.58 -4.44
CA ALA A 21 -11.00 -2.83 -3.56
C ALA A 21 -9.91 -2.06 -4.34
N VAL A 22 -9.33 -2.66 -5.38
CA VAL A 22 -8.39 -2.00 -6.29
C VAL A 22 -9.07 -0.83 -6.99
N GLU A 23 -10.29 -1.00 -7.51
CA GLU A 23 -11.02 0.12 -8.15
C GLU A 23 -11.29 1.27 -7.18
N LYS A 24 -11.64 0.98 -5.93
CA LYS A 24 -11.81 2.02 -4.90
C LYS A 24 -10.51 2.72 -4.54
N PHE A 25 -9.42 1.96 -4.50
CA PHE A 25 -8.10 2.50 -4.24
C PHE A 25 -7.65 3.45 -5.36
N VAL A 26 -7.84 3.06 -6.62
CA VAL A 26 -7.58 3.91 -7.79
C VAL A 26 -8.49 5.15 -7.75
N GLN A 27 -9.78 5.02 -7.46
CA GLN A 27 -10.70 6.16 -7.32
C GLN A 27 -10.24 7.15 -6.24
N ALA A 28 -9.77 6.66 -5.10
CA ALA A 28 -9.25 7.51 -4.03
C ALA A 28 -7.96 8.23 -4.48
N ALA A 29 -7.09 7.54 -5.21
CA ALA A 29 -5.89 8.12 -5.77
C ALA A 29 -6.17 9.15 -6.87
N ASP A 30 -7.20 8.97 -7.68
CA ASP A 30 -7.61 9.90 -8.73
C ASP A 30 -8.28 11.19 -8.18
N SER A 31 -8.60 11.25 -6.88
CA SER A 31 -9.26 12.40 -6.27
C SER A 31 -8.35 13.62 -6.10
N ASP A 32 -8.93 14.82 -6.13
CA ASP A 32 -8.22 16.09 -5.89
C ASP A 32 -7.61 16.18 -4.48
N ASP A 33 -8.17 15.43 -3.51
CA ASP A 33 -7.70 15.35 -2.12
C ASP A 33 -7.20 13.92 -1.80
N TYR A 34 -6.41 13.34 -2.72
CA TYR A 34 -5.86 11.98 -2.55
C TYR A 34 -4.98 11.87 -1.30
N MET A 35 -4.27 12.93 -0.94
CA MET A 35 -3.40 12.97 0.25
C MET A 35 -4.20 12.64 1.51
N ARG A 36 -5.40 13.20 1.65
CA ARG A 36 -6.30 12.89 2.76
C ARG A 36 -6.97 11.52 2.57
N SER A 37 -7.43 11.22 1.35
CA SER A 37 -8.22 10.02 1.05
C SER A 37 -7.42 8.71 1.16
N LEU A 38 -6.11 8.76 0.93
CA LEU A 38 -5.20 7.62 0.97
C LEU A 38 -4.41 7.52 2.28
N ARG A 39 -4.56 8.49 3.18
CA ARG A 39 -3.81 8.51 4.44
C ARG A 39 -4.29 7.38 5.35
N LEU A 40 -3.36 6.57 5.84
CA LEU A 40 -3.70 5.54 6.83
C LEU A 40 -4.03 6.16 8.18
N PHE A 41 -3.43 7.32 8.48
CA PHE A 41 -3.60 8.01 9.75
C PHE A 41 -3.76 9.50 9.51
N ASP A 42 -4.88 10.06 10.01
CA ASP A 42 -5.20 11.50 9.89
C ASP A 42 -4.73 12.30 11.13
N GLY A 43 -3.91 11.70 12.00
CA GLY A 43 -3.39 12.31 13.24
C GLY A 43 -1.99 12.90 13.08
N ALA A 44 -1.70 13.99 13.81
CA ALA A 44 -0.34 14.53 13.88
C ALA A 44 0.56 13.65 14.76
N GLU A 45 1.86 13.59 14.50
CA GLU A 45 2.85 12.84 15.29
C GLU A 45 2.79 13.27 16.76
N SER A 46 2.50 14.54 17.04
CA SER A 46 2.30 15.06 18.39
C SER A 46 1.14 14.39 19.14
N ASP A 47 0.10 13.95 18.46
CA ASP A 47 -1.01 13.22 19.06
C ASP A 47 -0.62 11.79 19.40
N PHE A 48 0.33 11.22 18.63
CA PHE A 48 0.94 9.91 18.91
C PHE A 48 1.95 9.96 20.05
N VAL A 49 2.79 11.00 20.13
CA VAL A 49 3.77 11.19 21.23
C VAL A 49 3.08 11.37 22.59
N ARG A 50 1.83 11.84 22.58
CA ARG A 50 1.00 12.00 23.79
C ARG A 50 0.29 10.72 24.23
N LEU A 51 0.35 9.65 23.44
CA LEU A 51 -0.25 8.38 23.82
C LEU A 51 0.52 7.79 25.00
N THR A 52 -0.23 7.34 26.01
CA THR A 52 0.33 6.47 27.05
C THR A 52 0.79 5.15 26.42
N PRO A 53 1.71 4.39 27.05
CA PRO A 53 2.16 3.10 26.52
C PRO A 53 1.02 2.13 26.19
N ALA A 54 -0.04 2.11 27.02
CA ALA A 54 -1.22 1.28 26.78
C ALA A 54 -2.05 1.73 25.57
N GLN A 55 -2.13 3.04 25.31
CA GLN A 55 -2.80 3.58 24.13
C GLN A 55 -1.97 3.34 22.87
N ALA A 56 -0.65 3.54 22.92
CA ALA A 56 0.24 3.23 21.81
C ALA A 56 0.19 1.73 21.44
N GLN A 57 0.16 0.85 22.45
CA GLN A 57 0.05 -0.60 22.22
C GLN A 57 -1.30 -1.00 21.63
N ARG A 58 -2.40 -0.35 22.05
CA ARG A 58 -3.72 -0.55 21.44
C ARG A 58 -3.76 -0.09 19.98
N VAL A 59 -3.31 1.14 19.71
CA VAL A 59 -3.24 1.71 18.35
C VAL A 59 -2.38 0.83 17.45
N MET A 60 -1.25 0.33 17.95
CA MET A 60 -0.40 -0.60 17.21
C MET A 60 -1.09 -1.94 16.96
N GLY A 61 -1.81 -2.49 17.94
CA GLY A 61 -2.63 -3.70 17.77
C GLY A 61 -3.70 -3.55 16.68
N GLU A 62 -4.50 -2.48 16.76
CA GLU A 62 -5.52 -2.14 15.76
C GLU A 62 -4.87 -1.93 14.36
N SER A 63 -3.72 -1.27 14.31
CA SER A 63 -3.00 -1.06 13.06
C SER A 63 -2.48 -2.37 12.46
N LEU A 64 -1.98 -3.30 13.28
CA LEU A 64 -1.51 -4.63 12.85
C LEU A 64 -2.65 -5.47 12.27
N GLU A 65 -3.88 -5.32 12.76
CA GLU A 65 -5.07 -5.99 12.20
C GLU A 65 -5.33 -5.56 10.74
N HIS A 66 -5.03 -4.30 10.41
CA HIS A 66 -5.22 -3.73 9.07
C HIS A 66 -4.03 -3.93 8.12
N ILE A 67 -2.88 -4.43 8.60
CA ILE A 67 -1.67 -4.62 7.79
C ILE A 67 -1.89 -5.59 6.64
N ASN A 68 -2.53 -6.73 6.91
CA ASN A 68 -2.61 -7.81 5.93
C ASN A 68 -3.58 -7.49 4.78
N PRO A 69 -4.78 -6.93 5.04
CA PRO A 69 -5.63 -6.41 3.98
C PRO A 69 -4.91 -5.37 3.09
N LEU A 70 -4.14 -4.46 3.70
CA LEU A 70 -3.42 -3.43 2.96
C LEU A 70 -2.29 -4.01 2.09
N ARG A 71 -1.51 -4.95 2.63
CA ARG A 71 -0.50 -5.69 1.84
C ARG A 71 -1.13 -6.40 0.65
N ARG A 72 -2.29 -7.05 0.86
CA ARG A 72 -3.02 -7.76 -0.20
C ARG A 72 -3.50 -6.80 -1.29
N LEU A 73 -4.00 -5.63 -0.91
CA LEU A 73 -4.41 -4.58 -1.84
C LEU A 73 -3.24 -4.04 -2.68
N ILE A 74 -2.11 -3.73 -2.02
CA ILE A 74 -0.89 -3.25 -2.69
C ILE A 74 -0.41 -4.29 -3.71
N ARG A 75 -0.30 -5.56 -3.30
CA ARG A 75 0.16 -6.64 -4.17
C ARG A 75 -0.78 -6.89 -5.35
N ALA A 76 -2.09 -6.92 -5.11
CA ALA A 76 -3.07 -7.07 -6.20
C ALA A 76 -3.03 -5.90 -7.20
N THR A 77 -2.75 -4.68 -6.73
CA THR A 77 -2.59 -3.51 -7.60
C THR A 77 -1.33 -3.63 -8.46
N LEU A 78 -0.22 -4.10 -7.88
CA LEU A 78 1.03 -4.38 -8.60
C LEU A 78 0.86 -5.49 -9.64
N ASP A 79 0.28 -6.63 -9.25
CA ASP A 79 0.03 -7.77 -10.14
C ASP A 79 -0.81 -7.32 -11.35
N ARG A 80 -1.88 -6.53 -11.10
CA ARG A 80 -2.71 -5.97 -12.17
C ARG A 80 -1.95 -4.98 -13.06
N ALA A 81 -1.03 -4.19 -12.51
CA ALA A 81 -0.18 -3.28 -13.29
C ALA A 81 0.77 -4.06 -14.21
N GLN A 82 1.38 -5.14 -13.69
CA GLN A 82 2.23 -6.03 -14.49
C GLN A 82 1.44 -6.74 -15.59
N ASP A 83 0.24 -7.24 -15.30
CA ASP A 83 -0.63 -7.88 -16.29
C ASP A 83 -1.07 -6.88 -17.38
N ALA A 84 -1.34 -5.63 -17.01
CA ALA A 84 -1.65 -4.57 -17.96
C ALA A 84 -0.46 -4.27 -18.90
N TYR A 85 0.78 -4.19 -18.38
CA TYR A 85 1.97 -4.06 -19.21
C TYR A 85 2.16 -5.23 -20.16
N LYS A 86 2.02 -6.48 -19.67
CA LYS A 86 2.12 -7.69 -20.51
C LYS A 86 1.06 -7.73 -21.61
N ALA A 87 -0.11 -7.16 -21.36
CA ALA A 87 -1.19 -7.04 -22.33
C ALA A 87 -1.02 -5.84 -23.29
N GLY A 88 0.03 -5.03 -23.16
CA GLY A 88 0.25 -3.82 -23.96
C GLY A 88 -0.70 -2.66 -23.62
N ASN A 89 -1.36 -2.71 -22.46
CA ASN A 89 -2.22 -1.63 -21.97
C ASN A 89 -1.43 -0.69 -21.05
N ASP A 90 -0.54 0.09 -21.66
CA ASP A 90 0.36 1.01 -20.95
C ASP A 90 -0.39 2.08 -20.15
N GLU A 91 -1.57 2.50 -20.61
CA GLU A 91 -2.38 3.52 -19.95
C GLU A 91 -2.91 3.02 -18.59
N GLU A 92 -3.49 1.82 -18.55
CA GLU A 92 -3.98 1.20 -17.32
C GLU A 92 -2.81 0.87 -16.38
N ALA A 93 -1.72 0.33 -16.91
CA ALA A 93 -0.53 0.03 -16.13
C ALA A 93 0.03 1.29 -15.45
N ALA A 94 0.18 2.39 -16.20
CA ALA A 94 0.64 3.66 -15.67
C ALA A 94 -0.34 4.25 -14.63
N ARG A 95 -1.65 4.04 -14.80
CA ARG A 95 -2.66 4.47 -13.82
C ARG A 95 -2.52 3.73 -12.48
N LEU A 96 -2.30 2.42 -12.52
CA LEU A 96 -2.10 1.59 -11.32
C LEU A 96 -0.77 1.91 -10.62
N VAL A 97 0.30 2.14 -11.39
CA VAL A 97 1.59 2.60 -10.85
C VAL A 97 1.43 3.95 -10.14
N ARG A 98 0.80 4.94 -10.80
CA ARG A 98 0.54 6.26 -10.17
C ARG A 98 -0.31 6.16 -8.90
N THR A 99 -1.24 5.20 -8.84
CA THR A 99 -2.06 4.95 -7.65
C THR A 99 -1.17 4.56 -6.45
N LEU A 100 -0.20 3.69 -6.68
CA LEU A 100 0.75 3.23 -5.67
C LEU A 100 1.72 4.35 -5.25
N GLU A 101 2.22 5.13 -6.21
CA GLU A 101 3.07 6.31 -5.93
C GLU A 101 2.34 7.33 -5.04
N ARG A 102 1.10 7.70 -5.41
CA ARG A 102 0.26 8.62 -4.63
C ARG A 102 -0.02 8.09 -3.23
N PHE A 103 -0.22 6.78 -3.09
CA PHE A 103 -0.38 6.17 -1.77
C PHE A 103 0.88 6.28 -0.92
N ALA A 104 2.07 6.02 -1.48
CA ALA A 104 3.33 6.19 -0.78
C ALA A 104 3.57 7.65 -0.38
N GLU A 105 3.33 8.59 -1.29
CA GLU A 105 3.42 10.04 -1.07
C GLU A 105 2.49 10.50 0.05
N ALA A 106 1.24 10.01 0.09
CA ALA A 106 0.29 10.35 1.15
C ALA A 106 0.80 9.97 2.56
N GLN A 107 1.74 9.02 2.66
CA GLN A 107 2.38 8.65 3.91
C GLN A 107 3.69 9.41 4.20
N GLU A 108 4.22 10.26 3.30
CA GLU A 108 5.51 10.95 3.45
C GLU A 108 5.49 12.20 4.34
N ALA A 109 4.34 12.55 4.92
CA ALA A 109 4.25 13.73 5.76
C ALA A 109 5.29 13.74 6.91
N PRO A 110 5.70 14.92 7.41
CA PRO A 110 6.65 15.04 8.52
C PRO A 110 6.25 14.20 9.73
N ASP A 111 4.93 14.06 9.91
CA ASP A 111 4.26 13.56 11.10
C ASP A 111 3.71 12.13 10.97
N THR A 112 4.11 11.35 9.94
CA THR A 112 3.51 10.03 9.71
C THR A 112 4.14 8.93 10.58
N TYR A 113 3.28 8.12 11.21
CA TYR A 113 3.65 7.00 12.09
C TYR A 113 4.58 5.98 11.39
N ALA A 114 5.46 5.33 12.17
CA ALA A 114 6.48 4.40 11.67
C ALA A 114 5.92 3.29 10.76
N LEU A 115 4.69 2.81 11.02
CA LEU A 115 4.05 1.82 10.19
C LEU A 115 3.69 2.34 8.79
N ALA A 116 3.22 3.58 8.68
CA ALA A 116 2.89 4.18 7.39
C ALA A 116 4.15 4.38 6.53
N ARG A 117 5.27 4.73 7.17
CA ARG A 117 6.58 4.79 6.51
C ARG A 117 7.02 3.41 5.99
N LEU A 118 6.88 2.35 6.79
CA LEU A 118 7.16 0.99 6.35
C LEU A 118 6.33 0.58 5.12
N PHE A 119 5.07 1.03 5.04
CA PHE A 119 4.23 0.77 3.87
C PHE A 119 4.66 1.56 2.64
N ALA A 120 5.00 2.83 2.79
CA ALA A 120 5.52 3.62 1.70
C ALA A 120 6.83 3.00 1.15
N ASP A 121 7.73 2.59 2.04
CA ASP A 121 8.99 1.93 1.67
C ASP A 121 8.74 0.58 0.96
N LEU A 122 7.78 -0.21 1.43
CA LEU A 122 7.36 -1.45 0.76
C LEU A 122 6.87 -1.15 -0.65
N VAL A 123 5.98 -0.19 -0.82
CA VAL A 123 5.42 0.18 -2.13
C VAL A 123 6.52 0.62 -3.08
N ARG A 124 7.44 1.49 -2.65
CA ARG A 124 8.57 1.93 -3.48
C ARG A 124 9.46 0.76 -3.91
N ARG A 125 9.75 -0.16 -2.98
CA ARG A 125 10.56 -1.34 -3.29
C ARG A 125 9.89 -2.24 -4.33
N GLU A 126 8.59 -2.46 -4.19
CA GLU A 126 7.84 -3.30 -5.12
C GLU A 126 7.66 -2.63 -6.49
N LEU A 127 7.50 -1.31 -6.55
CA LEU A 127 7.43 -0.55 -7.80
C LEU A 127 8.72 -0.68 -8.62
N ALA A 128 9.88 -0.64 -7.97
CA ALA A 128 11.16 -0.85 -8.65
C ALA A 128 11.23 -2.22 -9.35
N LEU A 129 10.60 -3.27 -8.77
CA LEU A 129 10.52 -4.59 -9.40
C LEU A 129 9.60 -4.63 -10.63
N VAL A 130 8.60 -3.74 -10.70
CA VAL A 130 7.72 -3.60 -11.87
C VAL A 130 8.42 -2.87 -13.01
N GLU A 131 9.25 -1.87 -12.70
CA GLU A 131 10.05 -1.15 -13.70
C GLU A 131 11.06 -2.08 -14.39
N ASP A 132 11.76 -2.94 -13.63
CA ASP A 132 12.64 -3.97 -14.20
C ASP A 132 11.87 -4.92 -15.16
N ALA A 133 10.66 -5.34 -14.78
CA ALA A 133 9.83 -6.23 -15.62
C ALA A 133 9.33 -5.54 -16.92
N ARG A 134 9.15 -4.21 -16.90
CA ARG A 134 8.78 -3.43 -18.08
C ARG A 134 9.95 -3.39 -19.08
N GLU A 135 11.18 -3.24 -18.61
CA GLU A 135 12.37 -3.22 -19.46
C GLU A 135 12.63 -4.58 -20.12
N ASP A 136 12.43 -5.67 -19.39
CA ASP A 136 12.56 -7.04 -19.91
C ASP A 136 11.48 -7.39 -20.95
N GLY A 137 10.23 -6.93 -20.76
CA GLY A 137 9.11 -7.17 -21.67
C GLY A 137 9.16 -6.37 -22.96
N ALA A 138 9.78 -5.19 -22.95
CA ALA A 138 9.97 -4.36 -24.14
C ALA A 138 11.12 -4.85 -25.07
N GLY A 139 11.92 -5.82 -24.60
CA GLY A 139 13.04 -6.41 -25.32
C GLY A 139 12.77 -7.76 -26.00
N ALA A 140 11.55 -8.30 -25.92
CA ALA A 140 11.14 -9.59 -26.52
C ALA A 140 10.25 -9.40 -27.75
#